data_AF-A0A6L6R6F0-F1
#
_entry.id   AF-A0A6L6R6F0-F1
#
_cell.length_a   1.000
_cell.length_b   1.000
_cell.length_c   1.000
_cell.angle_alpha   90.00
_cell.angle_beta   90.00
_cell.angle_gamma   90.00
#
_symmetry.space_group_name_H-M   'P 1'
#
loop_
_entity.id
_entity.type
_entity.pdbx_description
1 polymer ?
#
loop_
_entity_poly.entity_id
_entity_poly.type
_entity_poly.pdbx_seq_one_letter_code
_entity_poly.pdbx_strand_id
1 'polypeptide(L)'
;MLETDGPTLGELGEFGLIDQIAPDVSGRPGVILGPGDDTAIVTTPSGSVLATTDVLIEGTHFRRDWSSPGEIGRKAAAASLADVAAMGGVATALLVGFGAPADLPAAWAIECSGGLRAEAQSVGAFVVGGDVVGAPLIVVSVTALGDL
;
A
#
# COMPACT_ATOMS: atom_id res chain seq x y z
N MET A 1 30.35 12.03 5.55
CA MET A 1 29.17 11.89 6.43
C MET A 1 28.25 13.02 6.05
N LEU A 2 27.06 12.72 5.52
CA LEU A 2 26.02 13.74 5.42
C LEU A 2 25.59 14.02 6.86
N GLU A 3 25.82 15.24 7.34
CA GLU A 3 25.29 15.69 8.62
C GLU A 3 23.76 15.69 8.50
N THR A 4 23.10 14.79 9.24
CA THR A 4 21.64 14.67 9.31
C THR A 4 21.10 15.66 10.35
N ASP A 5 21.38 16.96 10.16
CA ASP A 5 21.07 18.03 11.12
C ASP A 5 19.61 18.54 10.98
N GLY A 6 18.70 17.65 10.59
CA GLY A 6 17.29 17.93 10.35
C GLY A 6 16.37 17.27 11.38
N PRO A 7 15.12 17.74 11.51
CA PRO A 7 14.14 17.12 12.41
C PRO A 7 13.86 15.68 11.99
N THR A 8 13.68 14.82 12.98
CA THR A 8 13.32 13.41 12.80
C THR A 8 11.87 13.26 12.34
N LEU A 9 11.49 12.09 11.80
CA LEU A 9 10.09 11.76 11.51
C LEU A 9 9.18 11.96 12.75
N GLY A 10 9.68 11.63 13.94
CA GLY A 10 8.92 11.82 15.18
C GLY A 10 8.66 13.28 15.53
N GLU A 11 9.53 14.20 15.10
CA GLU A 11 9.38 15.65 15.33
C GLU A 11 8.53 16.30 14.25
N LEU A 12 8.66 15.87 12.98
CA LEU A 12 7.86 16.37 11.86
C LEU A 12 6.42 15.84 11.86
N GLY A 13 6.22 14.61 12.35
CA GLY A 13 5.04 13.83 12.04
C GLY A 13 5.00 13.38 10.57
N GLU A 14 4.08 12.47 10.26
CA GLU A 14 3.96 11.91 8.91
C GLU A 14 3.57 12.97 7.88
N PHE A 15 2.54 13.78 8.16
CA PHE A 15 2.13 14.87 7.26
C PHE A 15 3.25 15.89 7.01
N GLY A 16 3.98 16.30 8.06
CA GLY A 16 5.08 17.25 7.92
C GLY A 16 6.27 16.69 7.13
N LEU A 17 6.46 15.36 7.13
CA LEU A 17 7.44 14.71 6.26
C LEU A 17 6.94 14.60 4.82
N ILE A 18 5.67 14.24 4.60
CA ILE A 18 5.05 14.15 3.26
C ILE A 18 5.21 15.47 2.50
N ASP A 19 4.92 16.60 3.16
CA ASP A 19 5.09 17.95 2.59
C ASP A 19 6.51 18.22 2.07
N GLN A 20 7.52 17.53 2.62
CA GLN A 20 8.92 17.70 2.23
C GLN A 20 9.39 16.71 1.15
N ILE A 21 8.85 15.49 1.12
CA ILE A 21 9.34 14.41 0.24
C ILE A 21 8.43 14.10 -0.95
N ALA A 22 7.17 14.54 -0.91
CA ALA A 22 6.18 14.27 -1.94
C ALA A 22 5.54 15.58 -2.44
N PRO A 23 6.33 16.47 -3.10
CA PRO A 23 5.80 17.72 -3.61
C PRO A 23 4.71 17.47 -4.65
N ASP A 24 3.74 18.38 -4.75
CA ASP A 24 2.70 18.30 -5.77
C ASP A 24 3.32 18.37 -7.18
N VAL A 25 2.98 17.36 -7.98
CA VAL A 25 3.42 17.18 -9.37
C VAL A 25 2.22 17.05 -10.32
N SER A 26 1.02 17.40 -9.87
CA SER A 26 -0.20 17.40 -10.67
C SER A 26 -0.04 18.26 -11.92
N GLY A 27 -0.54 17.79 -13.06
CA GLY A 27 -0.43 18.46 -14.35
C GLY A 27 0.93 18.35 -15.04
N ARG A 28 1.93 17.70 -14.43
CA ARG A 28 3.18 17.37 -15.15
C ARG A 28 2.91 16.31 -16.23
N PRO A 29 3.75 16.23 -17.28
CA PRO A 29 3.61 15.17 -18.29
C PRO A 29 3.54 13.79 -17.64
N GLY A 30 2.47 13.06 -17.89
CA GLY A 30 2.25 11.73 -17.29
C GLY A 30 1.38 11.71 -16.03
N VAL A 31 1.10 12.86 -15.40
CA VAL A 31 0.44 12.95 -14.08
C VAL A 31 -0.76 13.88 -14.16
N ILE A 32 -1.96 13.31 -14.10
CA ILE A 32 -3.22 14.08 -14.02
C ILE A 32 -3.39 14.61 -12.60
N LEU A 33 -3.21 13.75 -11.60
CA LEU A 33 -3.30 14.06 -10.17
C LEU A 33 -2.12 13.42 -9.43
N GLY A 34 -1.38 14.24 -8.67
CA GLY A 34 -0.20 13.84 -7.89
C GLY A 34 -0.51 13.58 -6.41
N PRO A 35 0.52 13.56 -5.55
CA PRO A 35 0.37 13.38 -4.11
C PRO A 35 -0.53 14.45 -3.47
N GLY A 36 -1.29 14.07 -2.43
CA GLY A 36 -2.17 14.97 -1.67
C GLY A 36 -3.66 14.58 -1.72
N ASP A 37 -4.02 13.56 -2.49
CA ASP A 37 -5.33 12.93 -2.55
C ASP A 37 -5.22 11.41 -2.28
N ASP A 38 -6.34 10.69 -2.21
CA ASP A 38 -6.37 9.26 -1.85
C ASP A 38 -5.70 8.38 -2.93
N THR A 39 -5.66 8.82 -4.20
CA THR A 39 -4.88 8.16 -5.26
C THR A 39 -4.20 9.18 -6.17
N ALA A 40 -3.06 8.79 -6.74
CA ALA A 40 -2.53 9.46 -7.91
C ALA A 40 -3.29 9.02 -9.17
N ILE A 41 -3.47 9.91 -10.14
CA ILE A 41 -4.01 9.58 -11.46
C ILE A 41 -2.90 9.80 -12.49
N VAL A 42 -2.45 8.73 -13.12
CA VAL A 42 -1.38 8.77 -14.12
C VAL A 42 -1.90 8.41 -15.51
N THR A 43 -1.36 9.04 -16.55
CA THR A 43 -1.78 8.77 -17.93
C THR A 43 -1.11 7.50 -18.46
N THR A 44 -1.84 6.75 -19.26
CA THR A 44 -1.31 5.67 -20.10
C THR A 44 -1.63 5.98 -21.57
N PRO A 45 -0.98 5.31 -22.54
CA PRO A 45 -1.34 5.49 -23.96
C PRO A 45 -2.81 5.19 -24.28
N SER A 46 -3.50 4.42 -23.43
CA SER A 46 -4.88 3.99 -23.63
C SER A 46 -5.89 4.64 -22.69
N GLY A 47 -5.47 5.55 -21.79
CA GLY A 47 -6.36 6.17 -20.81
C GLY A 47 -5.60 6.69 -19.59
N SER A 48 -6.12 6.41 -18.40
CA SER A 48 -5.49 6.74 -17.12
C SER A 48 -5.61 5.58 -16.14
N VAL A 49 -4.83 5.63 -15.07
CA VAL A 49 -4.86 4.65 -13.99
C VAL A 49 -4.88 5.42 -12.67
N LEU A 50 -5.79 5.05 -11.77
CA LEU A 50 -5.68 5.41 -10.36
C LEU A 50 -4.66 4.49 -9.70
N ALA A 51 -3.75 5.05 -8.91
CA ALA A 51 -2.74 4.29 -8.19
C ALA A 51 -2.57 4.82 -6.77
N THR A 52 -2.58 3.91 -5.80
CA THR A 52 -2.30 4.17 -4.38
C THR A 52 -1.49 3.02 -3.78
N THR A 53 -0.85 3.29 -2.65
CA THR A 53 -0.08 2.31 -1.88
C THR A 53 -0.30 2.53 -0.39
N ASP A 54 -0.63 1.45 0.32
CA ASP A 54 -0.58 1.40 1.77
C ASP A 54 0.53 0.46 2.28
N VAL A 55 0.99 0.72 3.50
CA VAL A 55 1.98 -0.10 4.18
C VAL A 55 1.51 -0.43 5.58
N LEU A 56 1.32 -1.72 5.86
CA LEU A 56 1.01 -2.24 7.19
C LEU A 56 2.26 -2.87 7.79
N ILE A 57 2.53 -2.53 9.06
CA ILE A 57 3.72 -2.96 9.79
C ILE A 57 3.26 -3.55 11.12
N GLU A 58 3.77 -4.74 11.45
CA GLU A 58 3.51 -5.36 12.75
C GLU A 58 3.97 -4.46 13.89
N GLY A 59 3.13 -4.28 14.90
CA GLY A 59 3.38 -3.41 16.06
C GLY A 59 2.91 -1.97 15.86
N THR A 60 2.74 -1.52 14.62
CA THR A 60 2.18 -0.20 14.29
C THR A 60 0.72 -0.31 13.84
N HIS A 61 0.47 -1.12 12.81
CA HIS A 61 -0.83 -1.17 12.12
C HIS A 61 -1.67 -2.40 12.50
N PHE A 62 -1.01 -3.47 12.96
CA PHE A 62 -1.64 -4.69 13.44
C PHE A 62 -0.74 -5.39 14.45
N ARG A 63 -1.31 -6.35 15.17
CA ARG A 63 -0.54 -7.31 15.97
C ARG A 63 -1.10 -8.72 15.79
N ARG A 64 -0.21 -9.71 15.81
CA ARG A 64 -0.56 -11.13 15.62
C ARG A 64 -1.35 -11.74 16.78
N ASP A 65 -1.38 -11.07 17.94
CA ASP A 65 -2.22 -11.44 19.09
C ASP A 65 -3.60 -10.79 19.06
N TRP A 66 -3.88 -9.89 18.12
CA TRP A 66 -5.18 -9.24 17.94
C TRP A 66 -5.94 -9.76 16.72
N SER A 67 -5.21 -10.16 15.68
CA SER A 67 -5.80 -10.51 14.38
C SER A 67 -5.12 -11.74 13.80
N SER A 68 -5.94 -12.62 13.22
CA SER A 68 -5.47 -13.73 12.41
C SER A 68 -4.70 -13.23 11.17
N PRO A 69 -3.84 -14.06 10.58
CA PRO A 69 -3.15 -13.71 9.34
C PRO A 69 -4.14 -13.33 8.23
N GLY A 70 -5.25 -14.08 8.10
CA GLY A 70 -6.29 -13.80 7.11
C GLY A 70 -6.96 -12.44 7.31
N GLU A 71 -7.27 -12.04 8.54
CA GLU A 71 -7.80 -10.70 8.85
C GLU A 71 -6.79 -9.60 8.53
N ILE A 72 -5.51 -9.82 8.82
CA ILE A 72 -4.43 -8.88 8.48
C ILE A 72 -4.34 -8.70 6.97
N GLY A 73 -4.39 -9.80 6.21
CA GLY A 73 -4.39 -9.77 4.76
C GLY A 73 -5.59 -9.03 4.18
N ARG A 74 -6.79 -9.26 4.71
CA ARG A 74 -7.99 -8.51 4.33
C ARG A 74 -7.85 -7.02 4.61
N LYS A 75 -7.42 -6.67 5.83
CA LYS A 75 -7.21 -5.28 6.22
C LYS A 75 -6.22 -4.57 5.30
N ALA A 76 -5.12 -5.24 4.94
CA ALA A 76 -4.10 -4.68 4.05
C ALA A 76 -4.65 -4.40 2.64
N ALA A 77 -5.42 -5.32 2.06
CA ALA A 77 -6.07 -5.08 0.77
C ALA A 77 -7.15 -4.00 0.87
N ALA A 78 -8.00 -4.05 1.91
CA ALA A 78 -9.11 -3.13 2.08
C ALA A 78 -8.67 -1.67 2.19
N ALA A 79 -7.52 -1.39 2.82
CA ALA A 79 -6.96 -0.04 2.91
C ALA A 79 -6.76 0.57 1.50
N SER A 80 -5.95 -0.07 0.66
CA SER A 80 -5.64 0.47 -0.67
C SER A 80 -6.80 0.41 -1.65
N LEU A 81 -7.73 -0.54 -1.47
CA LEU A 81 -8.96 -0.61 -2.25
C LEU A 81 -9.92 0.54 -1.89
N ALA A 82 -9.96 0.95 -0.62
CA ALA A 82 -10.82 2.04 -0.17
C ALA A 82 -10.41 3.38 -0.79
N ASP A 83 -9.11 3.63 -0.92
CA ASP A 83 -8.57 4.82 -1.59
C ASP A 83 -9.06 4.93 -3.04
N VAL A 84 -8.97 3.83 -3.80
CA VAL A 84 -9.48 3.80 -5.19
C VAL A 84 -10.98 4.09 -5.23
N ALA A 85 -11.75 3.50 -4.31
CA ALA A 85 -13.19 3.71 -4.22
C ALA A 85 -13.55 5.15 -3.79
N ALA A 86 -12.74 5.77 -2.90
CA ALA A 86 -12.93 7.14 -2.44
C ALA A 86 -12.79 8.14 -3.59
N MET A 87 -11.91 7.84 -4.55
CA MET A 87 -11.74 8.60 -5.79
C MET A 87 -12.79 8.30 -6.86
N GLY A 88 -13.80 7.49 -6.53
CA GLY A 88 -14.86 7.07 -7.46
C GLY A 88 -14.41 6.03 -8.50
N GLY A 89 -13.21 5.47 -8.35
CA GLY A 89 -12.67 4.47 -9.25
C GLY A 89 -13.12 3.04 -8.92
N VAL A 90 -12.90 2.16 -9.89
CA VAL A 90 -13.08 0.72 -9.75
C VAL A 90 -11.71 0.06 -9.71
N ALA A 91 -11.39 -0.60 -8.60
CA ALA A 91 -10.13 -1.32 -8.46
C ALA A 91 -10.07 -2.53 -9.42
N THR A 92 -8.91 -2.72 -10.05
CA THR A 92 -8.71 -3.78 -11.06
C THR A 92 -7.62 -4.77 -10.63
N ALA A 93 -6.58 -4.31 -9.96
CA ALA A 93 -5.43 -5.14 -9.62
C ALA A 93 -4.73 -4.66 -8.33
N LEU A 94 -4.14 -5.62 -7.61
CA LEU A 94 -3.27 -5.39 -6.47
C LEU A 94 -1.87 -5.98 -6.72
N LEU A 95 -0.84 -5.26 -6.31
CA LEU A 95 0.54 -5.76 -6.17
C LEU A 95 0.90 -5.76 -4.70
N VAL A 96 1.57 -6.82 -4.23
CA VAL A 96 1.87 -6.98 -2.79
C VAL A 96 3.37 -7.12 -2.54
N GLY A 97 3.95 -6.17 -1.81
CA GLY A 97 5.27 -6.31 -1.20
C GLY A 97 5.17 -6.95 0.18
N PHE A 98 5.83 -8.08 0.40
CA PHE A 98 5.81 -8.78 1.69
C PHE A 98 7.21 -8.92 2.27
N GLY A 99 7.44 -8.30 3.43
CA GLY A 99 8.64 -8.47 4.23
C GLY A 99 8.35 -9.30 5.47
N ALA A 100 9.23 -10.24 5.84
CA ALA A 100 9.05 -11.00 7.07
C ALA A 100 10.35 -11.56 7.68
N PRO A 101 10.38 -11.80 9.01
CA PRO A 101 11.44 -12.56 9.66
C PRO A 101 11.63 -13.94 9.06
N ALA A 102 12.88 -14.42 9.01
CA ALA A 102 13.23 -15.71 8.41
C ALA A 102 12.63 -16.92 9.17
N ASP A 103 12.25 -16.73 10.43
CA ASP A 103 11.60 -17.74 11.28
C ASP A 103 10.07 -17.69 11.22
N LEU A 104 9.48 -16.77 10.43
CA LEU A 104 8.03 -16.73 10.25
C LEU A 104 7.55 -18.00 9.55
N PRO A 105 6.59 -18.75 10.13
CA PRO A 105 6.05 -19.94 9.47
C PRO A 105 5.37 -19.57 8.15
N ALA A 106 5.70 -20.27 7.06
CA ALA A 106 5.10 -20.03 5.74
C ALA A 106 3.56 -20.14 5.73
N ALA A 107 2.98 -20.96 6.61
CA ALA A 107 1.53 -21.07 6.78
C ALA A 107 0.88 -19.72 7.13
N TRP A 108 1.55 -18.87 7.92
CA TRP A 108 1.09 -17.53 8.24
C TRP A 108 0.96 -16.68 6.97
N ALA A 109 1.99 -16.69 6.11
CA ALA A 109 2.01 -15.92 4.87
C ALA A 109 0.97 -16.44 3.86
N ILE A 110 0.76 -17.76 3.80
CA ILE A 110 -0.27 -18.38 2.95
C ILE A 110 -1.67 -17.93 3.37
N GLU A 111 -1.95 -17.91 4.67
CA GLU A 111 -3.24 -17.49 5.22
C GLU A 111 -3.47 -15.98 5.02
N CYS A 112 -2.44 -15.16 5.26
CA CYS A 112 -2.47 -13.72 4.97
C CYS A 112 -2.74 -13.44 3.48
N SER A 113 -2.04 -14.14 2.58
CA SER A 113 -2.31 -14.08 1.14
C SER A 113 -3.72 -14.53 0.79
N GLY A 114 -4.29 -15.49 1.54
CA GLY A 114 -5.69 -15.87 1.44
C GLY A 114 -6.65 -14.70 1.72
N GLY A 115 -6.39 -13.95 2.78
CA GLY A 115 -7.13 -12.74 3.13
C GLY A 115 -7.07 -11.66 2.05
N LEU A 116 -5.86 -11.33 1.58
CA LEU A 116 -5.63 -10.36 0.50
C LEU A 116 -6.44 -10.70 -0.75
N ARG A 117 -6.36 -11.97 -1.21
CA ARG A 117 -7.09 -12.43 -2.40
C ARG A 117 -8.60 -12.38 -2.21
N ALA A 118 -9.09 -12.80 -1.04
CA ALA A 118 -10.52 -12.81 -0.75
C ALA A 118 -11.10 -11.38 -0.74
N GLU A 119 -10.35 -10.42 -0.22
CA GLU A 119 -10.76 -9.01 -0.21
C GLU A 119 -10.76 -8.42 -1.63
N ALA A 120 -9.67 -8.61 -2.39
CA ALA A 120 -9.58 -8.14 -3.77
C ALA A 120 -10.73 -8.70 -4.64
N GLN A 121 -11.01 -10.00 -4.52
CA GLN A 121 -12.09 -10.65 -5.26
C GLN A 121 -13.48 -10.10 -4.90
N SER A 122 -13.67 -9.59 -3.68
CA SER A 122 -14.96 -9.05 -3.26
C SER A 122 -15.38 -7.81 -4.05
N VAL A 123 -14.41 -7.10 -4.64
CA VAL A 123 -14.63 -5.91 -5.50
C VAL A 123 -14.30 -6.16 -6.97
N GLY A 124 -14.05 -7.42 -7.37
CA GLY A 124 -13.71 -7.79 -8.75
C GLY A 124 -12.24 -7.56 -9.14
N ALA A 125 -11.38 -7.21 -8.18
CA ALA A 125 -9.94 -7.07 -8.37
C ALA A 125 -9.19 -8.38 -8.08
N PHE A 126 -7.91 -8.42 -8.45
CA PHE A 126 -7.05 -9.59 -8.23
C PHE A 126 -5.66 -9.19 -7.73
N VAL A 127 -5.06 -10.01 -6.88
CA VAL A 127 -3.62 -9.92 -6.60
C VAL A 127 -2.88 -10.47 -7.82
N VAL A 128 -2.20 -9.60 -8.57
CA VAL A 128 -1.57 -9.94 -9.87
C VAL A 128 -0.06 -10.10 -9.80
N GLY A 129 0.56 -9.78 -8.67
CA GLY A 129 2.00 -9.90 -8.49
C GLY A 129 2.47 -9.29 -7.18
N GLY A 130 3.78 -9.14 -7.05
CA GLY A 130 4.39 -8.69 -5.82
C GLY A 130 5.84 -9.11 -5.69
N ASP A 131 6.37 -8.91 -4.49
CA ASP A 131 7.72 -9.33 -4.10
C ASP A 131 7.71 -9.87 -2.65
N VAL A 132 8.66 -10.76 -2.36
CA VAL A 132 8.85 -11.33 -1.02
C VAL A 132 10.31 -11.20 -0.61
N VAL A 133 10.55 -10.60 0.55
CA VAL A 133 11.90 -10.36 1.05
C VAL A 133 12.02 -10.69 2.54
N GLY A 134 13.20 -11.14 2.96
CA GLY A 134 13.53 -11.28 4.38
C GLY A 134 13.66 -9.89 5.04
N ALA A 135 13.01 -9.70 6.18
CA ALA A 135 12.97 -8.44 6.92
C ALA A 135 12.93 -8.68 8.44
N PRO A 136 13.32 -7.72 9.27
CA PRO A 136 13.27 -7.88 10.74
C PRO A 136 11.85 -7.85 11.31
N LEU A 137 10.86 -7.35 10.56
CA LEU A 137 9.46 -7.25 10.96
C LEU A 137 8.55 -7.75 9.83
N ILE A 138 7.32 -8.12 10.18
CA ILE A 138 6.29 -8.38 9.17
C ILE A 138 5.79 -7.05 8.60
N VAL A 139 5.94 -6.88 7.29
CA VAL A 139 5.48 -5.74 6.52
C VAL A 139 4.64 -6.23 5.35
N VAL A 140 3.45 -5.65 5.18
CA VAL A 140 2.57 -5.88 4.03
C VAL A 140 2.33 -4.54 3.35
N SER A 141 3.00 -4.32 2.22
CA SER A 141 2.74 -3.18 1.34
C SER A 141 1.80 -3.62 0.23
N VAL A 142 0.73 -2.89 0.01
CA VAL A 142 -0.23 -3.15 -1.06
C VAL A 142 -0.29 -1.94 -1.96
N THR A 143 -0.07 -2.13 -3.25
CA THR A 143 -0.38 -1.14 -4.28
C THR A 143 -1.68 -1.54 -4.95
N ALA A 144 -2.67 -0.64 -4.98
CA ALA A 144 -3.90 -0.82 -5.73
C ALA A 144 -3.89 -0.01 -7.02
N LEU A 145 -4.36 -0.63 -8.09
CA LEU A 145 -4.59 -0.01 -9.39
C LEU A 145 -6.08 -0.01 -9.68
N GLY A 146 -6.58 1.08 -10.26
CA GLY A 146 -7.97 1.24 -10.64
C GLY A 146 -8.17 2.03 -11.93
N ASP A 147 -9.41 2.04 -12.39
CA ASP A 147 -9.89 2.84 -13.53
C ASP A 147 -11.10 3.70 -13.10
N LEU A 148 -11.36 4.80 -13.83
CA LEU A 148 -12.52 5.69 -13.63
C LEU A 148 -13.70 5.31 -14.55
#